data_AF-I1NWI4-F1
#
_entry.id   AF-I1NWI4-F1
#
_cell.length_a   1.000
_cell.length_b   1.000
_cell.length_c   1.000
_cell.angle_alpha   90.00
_cell.angle_beta   90.00
_cell.angle_gamma   90.00
#
_symmetry.space_group_name_H-M   'P 1'
#
loop_
_entity.id
_entity.type
_entity.pdbx_description
1 polymer ?
#
loop_
_entity_poly.entity_id
_entity_poly.type
_entity_poly.pdbx_seq_one_letter_code
_entity_poly.pdbx_strand_id
1 'polypeptide(L)'
;DFSCSFTVEHREGPFYAGELKSMVYQNSKTFCVYYGHFQGQYANLGTKISNSYVRVVGFLRSAIGRFITEYELDDQWREISNDPPKIHIDGLPPAGSIVSLRYFLGQARNKLVETARIYDPNGSLVADSTNLGRRVFLGFLVYIINQHKDGRSWCGDFSIDDLLVRNESTFGITKVASSHASCKAMAEDLKQLTEILEKHFRTAQGQVPGYFIKLFSDLKESAQELGQYNSEKTSKFHKYLSSHLALRSAMSRRHLFMDLFRAYQLLGKTAKKDLISLLGTMFPEDKWLHKVRKHQMFIKVSEYGIVEGDADKASNSQDQKKKRSYSGDLLDLLVFIRHVTEHGADYMKDDNMEQKLKSLVETDLIIAKYLSAAVVDLIKALVKSDLLKDMFSDPWNAFSNSS
;
A
#
# COMPACT_ATOMS: atom_id res chain seq x y z
N ASP A 1 -33.97 7.98 14.26
CA ASP A 1 -32.66 8.66 14.12
C ASP A 1 -32.19 8.81 12.68
N PHE A 2 -31.63 7.77 12.04
CA PHE A 2 -31.12 7.88 10.65
C PHE A 2 -32.15 8.48 9.68
N SER A 3 -33.34 7.86 9.58
CA SER A 3 -34.39 8.32 8.66
C SER A 3 -34.95 9.70 9.00
N CYS A 4 -34.92 10.10 10.28
CA CYS A 4 -35.48 11.38 10.75
C CYS A 4 -34.47 12.54 10.62
N SER A 5 -33.18 12.26 10.42
CA SER A 5 -32.11 13.28 10.43
C SER A 5 -31.28 13.34 9.15
N PHE A 6 -31.34 12.32 8.29
CA PHE A 6 -30.56 12.30 7.06
C PHE A 6 -31.06 13.34 6.05
N THR A 7 -30.17 14.22 5.61
CA THR A 7 -30.43 15.30 4.64
C THR A 7 -29.54 15.15 3.41
N VAL A 8 -29.97 15.72 2.28
CA VAL A 8 -29.18 15.80 1.04
C VAL A 8 -29.10 17.26 0.58
N GLU A 9 -28.01 17.65 -0.09
CA GLU A 9 -27.65 19.06 -0.38
C GLU A 9 -28.70 19.88 -1.15
N HIS A 10 -29.72 19.23 -1.73
CA HIS A 10 -30.73 19.87 -2.57
C HIS A 10 -32.18 19.64 -2.10
N ARG A 11 -32.39 19.28 -0.83
CA ARG A 11 -33.73 19.05 -0.27
C ARG A 11 -33.85 19.66 1.12
N GLU A 12 -34.87 20.49 1.34
CA GLU A 12 -35.20 20.99 2.68
C GLU A 12 -35.83 19.86 3.52
N GLY A 13 -35.28 19.67 4.73
CA GLY A 13 -35.76 18.67 5.68
C GLY A 13 -35.23 17.24 5.48
N PRO A 14 -35.69 16.29 6.30
CA PRO A 14 -35.20 14.92 6.25
C PRO A 14 -35.59 14.21 4.95
N PHE A 15 -34.59 13.74 4.20
CA PHE A 15 -34.77 13.09 2.90
C PHE A 15 -35.77 11.93 2.96
N TYR A 16 -35.63 11.05 3.95
CA TYR A 16 -36.45 9.85 4.08
C TYR A 16 -37.88 10.13 4.56
N ALA A 17 -38.15 11.30 5.14
CA ALA A 17 -39.52 11.73 5.39
C ALA A 17 -40.27 12.00 4.09
N GLY A 18 -39.59 12.62 3.12
CA GLY A 18 -40.12 12.79 1.76
C GLY A 18 -40.37 11.45 1.07
N GLU A 19 -39.42 10.51 1.18
CA GLU A 19 -39.59 9.16 0.65
C GLU A 19 -40.76 8.41 1.29
N LEU A 20 -40.98 8.60 2.60
CA LEU A 20 -42.08 7.95 3.32
C LEU A 20 -43.44 8.46 2.85
N LYS A 21 -43.58 9.79 2.75
CA LYS A 21 -44.80 10.42 2.23
C LYS A 21 -45.07 10.01 0.78
N SER A 22 -44.02 9.96 -0.05
CA SER A 22 -44.11 9.50 -1.43
C SER A 22 -44.59 8.05 -1.51
N MET A 23 -44.03 7.16 -0.68
CA MET A 23 -44.45 5.75 -0.61
C MET A 23 -45.94 5.62 -0.29
N VAL A 24 -46.42 6.33 0.74
CA VAL A 24 -47.83 6.31 1.15
C VAL A 24 -48.73 6.88 0.05
N TYR A 25 -48.37 8.05 -0.51
CA TYR A 25 -49.12 8.67 -1.60
C TYR A 25 -49.25 7.78 -2.85
N GLN A 26 -48.22 7.00 -3.15
CA GLN A 26 -48.20 6.06 -4.27
C GLN A 26 -48.85 4.70 -3.95
N ASN A 27 -49.43 4.51 -2.77
CA ASN A 27 -49.94 3.23 -2.28
C ASN A 27 -48.91 2.09 -2.36
N SER A 28 -47.61 2.42 -2.25
CA SER A 28 -46.53 1.44 -2.28
C SER A 28 -46.39 0.76 -0.93
N LYS A 29 -46.22 -0.57 -0.94
CA LYS A 29 -45.96 -1.36 0.28
C LYS A 29 -44.47 -1.47 0.62
N THR A 30 -43.61 -0.82 -0.15
CA THR A 30 -42.15 -0.96 -0.04
C THR A 30 -41.51 0.40 0.18
N PHE A 31 -40.80 0.52 1.30
CA PHE A 31 -39.98 1.65 1.64
C PHE A 31 -38.54 1.44 1.13
N CYS A 32 -38.07 2.34 0.28
CA CYS A 32 -36.75 2.26 -0.34
C CYS A 32 -35.71 3.04 0.46
N VAL A 33 -34.58 2.40 0.77
CA VAL A 33 -33.45 3.01 1.47
C VAL A 33 -32.18 2.77 0.67
N TYR A 34 -31.47 3.83 0.29
CA TYR A 34 -30.20 3.70 -0.42
C TYR A 34 -29.05 3.31 0.52
N TYR A 35 -28.37 2.20 0.24
CA TYR A 35 -27.23 1.76 1.04
C TYR A 35 -26.09 2.79 1.06
N GLY A 36 -25.90 3.50 -0.05
CA GLY A 36 -24.92 4.58 -0.19
C GLY A 36 -25.09 5.71 0.83
N HIS A 37 -26.24 5.82 1.50
CA HIS A 37 -26.48 6.83 2.52
C HIS A 37 -25.98 6.41 3.92
N PHE A 38 -25.64 5.14 4.14
CA PHE A 38 -25.00 4.67 5.38
C PHE A 38 -23.50 5.02 5.40
N GLN A 39 -23.20 6.31 5.47
CA GLN A 39 -21.85 6.85 5.56
C GLN A 39 -21.64 7.63 6.87
N GLY A 40 -20.38 7.98 7.14
CA GLY A 40 -19.99 8.73 8.33
C GLY A 40 -20.45 8.07 9.62
N GLN A 41 -21.22 8.81 10.44
CA GLN A 41 -21.73 8.29 11.72
C GLN A 41 -22.61 7.03 11.60
N TYR A 42 -23.19 6.78 10.42
CA TYR A 42 -24.05 5.63 10.16
C TYR A 42 -23.33 4.46 9.46
N ALA A 43 -22.01 4.55 9.20
CA ALA A 43 -21.26 3.49 8.52
C ALA A 43 -21.29 2.15 9.27
N ASN A 44 -21.25 2.19 10.60
CA ASN A 44 -21.37 0.99 11.45
C ASN A 44 -22.76 0.34 11.34
N LEU A 45 -23.82 1.14 11.18
CA LEU A 45 -25.17 0.64 10.94
C LEU A 45 -25.24 -0.07 9.58
N GLY A 46 -24.72 0.58 8.52
CA GLY A 46 -24.66 -0.02 7.18
C GLY A 46 -23.96 -1.38 7.17
N THR A 47 -22.80 -1.47 7.84
CA THR A 47 -22.03 -2.72 7.95
C THR A 47 -22.79 -3.84 8.68
N LYS A 48 -23.54 -3.50 9.74
CA LYS A 48 -24.40 -4.47 10.45
C LYS A 48 -25.54 -4.94 9.58
N ILE A 49 -26.17 -4.02 8.84
CA ILE A 49 -27.26 -4.31 7.91
C ILE A 49 -26.75 -5.24 6.79
N SER A 50 -25.62 -4.95 6.15
CA SER A 50 -25.08 -5.80 5.07
C SER A 50 -24.76 -7.22 5.53
N ASN A 51 -24.16 -7.36 6.72
CA ASN A 51 -23.71 -8.67 7.21
C ASN A 51 -24.80 -9.52 7.85
N SER A 52 -25.92 -8.93 8.23
CA SER A 52 -26.95 -9.62 9.01
C SER A 52 -28.37 -9.24 8.59
N TYR A 53 -28.56 -8.83 7.33
CA TYR A 53 -29.83 -8.33 6.80
C TYR A 53 -31.02 -9.21 7.18
N VAL A 54 -30.91 -10.53 6.94
CA VAL A 54 -31.95 -11.52 7.27
C VAL A 54 -32.34 -11.50 8.75
N ARG A 55 -31.39 -11.25 9.65
CA ARG A 55 -31.61 -11.20 11.10
C ARG A 55 -32.17 -9.85 11.56
N VAL A 56 -31.83 -8.75 10.86
CA VAL A 56 -32.21 -7.39 11.29
C VAL A 56 -33.43 -6.81 10.57
N VAL A 57 -33.87 -7.42 9.47
CA VAL A 57 -34.98 -6.89 8.64
C VAL A 57 -36.27 -6.69 9.43
N GLY A 58 -36.58 -7.57 10.39
CA GLY A 58 -37.75 -7.42 11.27
C GLY A 58 -37.68 -6.15 12.12
N PHE A 59 -36.51 -5.84 12.68
CA PHE A 59 -36.28 -4.60 13.44
C PHE A 59 -36.35 -3.37 12.54
N LEU A 60 -35.83 -3.44 11.32
CA LEU A 60 -35.91 -2.34 10.36
C LEU A 60 -37.36 -2.04 9.95
N ARG A 61 -38.16 -3.08 9.68
CA ARG A 61 -39.60 -2.92 9.39
C ARG A 61 -40.36 -2.30 10.56
N SER A 62 -40.04 -2.73 11.78
CA SER A 62 -40.62 -2.16 13.01
C SER A 62 -40.20 -0.70 13.23
N ALA A 63 -38.99 -0.33 12.83
CA ALA A 63 -38.53 1.06 12.87
C ALA A 63 -39.26 1.94 11.85
N ILE A 64 -39.53 1.44 10.64
CA ILE A 64 -40.34 2.16 9.65
C ILE A 64 -41.79 2.31 10.14
N GLY A 65 -42.36 1.28 10.80
CA GLY A 65 -43.68 1.39 11.41
C GLY A 65 -43.76 2.55 12.42
N ARG A 66 -42.75 2.70 13.29
CA ARG A 66 -42.65 3.86 14.18
C ARG A 66 -42.48 5.18 13.43
N PHE A 67 -41.74 5.17 12.32
CA PHE A 67 -41.54 6.34 11.46
C PHE A 67 -42.84 6.80 10.77
N ILE A 68 -43.75 5.88 10.44
CA ILE A 68 -45.11 6.21 9.96
C ILE A 68 -45.89 6.96 11.05
N THR A 69 -45.86 6.45 12.28
CA THR A 69 -46.54 7.08 13.42
C THR A 69 -45.97 8.45 13.76
N GLU A 70 -44.64 8.61 13.72
CA GLU A 70 -43.97 9.90 13.96
C GLU A 70 -44.39 11.00 12.96
N TYR A 71 -44.82 10.62 11.75
CA TYR A 71 -45.26 11.55 10.70
C TYR A 71 -46.79 11.58 10.55
N GLU A 72 -47.54 11.01 11.50
CA GLU A 72 -49.01 10.99 11.54
C GLU A 72 -49.65 10.38 10.28
N LEU A 73 -49.01 9.33 9.73
CA LEU A 73 -49.46 8.65 8.50
C LEU A 73 -50.22 7.33 8.79
N ASP A 74 -50.58 7.04 10.05
CA ASP A 74 -51.16 5.76 10.45
C ASP A 74 -52.49 5.44 9.74
N ASP A 75 -53.40 6.41 9.64
CA ASP A 75 -54.71 6.21 9.02
C ASP A 75 -54.57 5.90 7.52
N GLN A 76 -53.74 6.68 6.82
CA GLN A 76 -53.43 6.47 5.40
C GLN A 76 -52.74 5.12 5.17
N TRP A 77 -51.83 4.72 6.08
CA TRP A 77 -51.18 3.42 5.98
C TRP A 77 -52.15 2.26 6.17
N ARG A 78 -53.11 2.38 7.10
CA ARG A 78 -54.14 1.35 7.33
C ARG A 78 -55.03 1.11 6.11
N GLU A 79 -55.25 2.11 5.27
CA GLU A 79 -55.94 1.94 3.99
C GLU A 79 -55.13 1.10 2.99
N ILE A 80 -53.79 1.12 3.08
CA ILE A 80 -52.88 0.41 2.18
C ILE A 80 -52.58 -1.01 2.68
N SER A 81 -52.30 -1.17 3.99
CA SER A 81 -51.79 -2.40 4.58
C SER A 81 -51.95 -2.45 6.11
N ASN A 82 -52.28 -3.63 6.63
CA ASN A 82 -52.26 -3.92 8.07
C ASN A 82 -50.88 -4.39 8.59
N ASP A 83 -49.97 -4.75 7.68
CA ASP A 83 -48.60 -5.14 8.03
C ASP A 83 -47.65 -3.93 7.98
N PRO A 84 -46.53 -3.95 8.74
CA PRO A 84 -45.45 -2.98 8.57
C PRO A 84 -44.89 -3.00 7.13
N PRO A 85 -44.46 -1.86 6.57
CA PRO A 85 -43.93 -1.80 5.21
C PRO A 85 -42.81 -2.81 4.98
N LYS A 86 -42.70 -3.31 3.75
CA LYS A 86 -41.49 -4.01 3.30
C LYS A 86 -40.36 -2.98 3.20
N ILE A 87 -39.14 -3.40 3.48
CA ILE A 87 -37.96 -2.56 3.25
C ILE A 87 -37.19 -3.12 2.06
N HIS A 88 -36.85 -2.25 1.13
CA HIS A 88 -35.90 -2.53 0.06
C HIS A 88 -34.68 -1.63 0.28
N ILE A 89 -33.51 -2.25 0.40
CA ILE A 89 -32.26 -1.49 0.52
C ILE A 89 -31.56 -1.54 -0.83
N ASP A 90 -31.60 -0.42 -1.55
CA ASP A 90 -30.98 -0.31 -2.86
C ASP A 90 -29.45 -0.26 -2.73
N GLY A 91 -28.76 -1.02 -3.58
CA GLY A 91 -27.31 -1.18 -3.51
C GLY A 91 -26.76 -1.91 -2.27
N LEU A 92 -27.58 -2.72 -1.57
CA LEU A 92 -27.12 -3.52 -0.43
C LEU A 92 -26.05 -4.54 -0.89
N PRO A 93 -24.83 -4.52 -0.32
CA PRO A 93 -23.78 -5.41 -0.76
C PRO A 93 -24.01 -6.84 -0.20
N PRO A 94 -23.49 -7.90 -0.86
CA PRO A 94 -23.68 -9.28 -0.43
C PRO A 94 -23.26 -9.52 1.02
N ALA A 95 -23.92 -10.43 1.73
CA ALA A 95 -23.53 -10.74 3.11
C ALA A 95 -22.06 -11.19 3.18
N GLY A 96 -21.30 -10.67 4.15
CA GLY A 96 -19.88 -10.99 4.31
C GLY A 96 -18.94 -10.25 3.36
N SER A 97 -19.48 -9.43 2.45
CA SER A 97 -18.67 -8.61 1.55
C SER A 97 -17.95 -7.46 2.26
N ILE A 98 -18.42 -7.02 3.43
CA ILE A 98 -17.79 -5.94 4.22
C ILE A 98 -17.53 -6.46 5.62
N VAL A 99 -16.27 -6.59 6.01
CA VAL A 99 -15.88 -7.12 7.33
C VAL A 99 -14.89 -6.19 8.01
N SER A 100 -14.82 -6.23 9.34
CA SER A 100 -13.75 -5.52 10.05
C SER A 100 -12.40 -6.15 9.73
N LEU A 101 -11.34 -5.35 9.73
CA LEU A 101 -9.98 -5.84 9.52
C LEU A 101 -9.62 -6.88 10.58
N ARG A 102 -10.02 -6.67 11.85
CA ARG A 102 -9.79 -7.63 12.94
C ARG A 102 -10.37 -9.00 12.60
N TYR A 103 -11.62 -9.06 12.13
CA TYR A 103 -12.24 -10.32 11.73
C TYR A 103 -11.53 -10.94 10.51
N PHE A 104 -11.22 -10.11 9.51
CA PHE A 104 -10.55 -10.54 8.28
C PHE A 104 -9.18 -11.18 8.57
N LEU A 105 -8.34 -10.54 9.39
CA LEU A 105 -7.02 -11.04 9.77
C LEU A 105 -7.07 -12.24 10.73
N GLY A 106 -8.19 -12.45 11.42
CA GLY A 106 -8.41 -13.64 12.25
C GLY A 106 -8.63 -14.94 11.46
N GLN A 107 -8.87 -14.84 10.15
CA GLN A 107 -9.06 -16.01 9.29
C GLN A 107 -7.71 -16.64 8.92
N ALA A 108 -7.54 -17.94 9.16
CA ALA A 108 -6.27 -18.65 8.94
C ALA A 108 -5.72 -18.56 7.49
N ARG A 109 -6.62 -18.37 6.51
CA ARG A 109 -6.27 -18.18 5.09
C ARG A 109 -5.68 -16.79 4.79
N ASN A 110 -5.92 -15.79 5.63
CA ASN A 110 -5.56 -14.40 5.40
C ASN A 110 -4.21 -14.04 6.03
N LYS A 111 -3.16 -14.74 5.61
CA LYS A 111 -1.79 -14.49 6.09
C LYS A 111 -1.20 -13.29 5.37
N LEU A 112 -0.64 -12.33 6.11
CA LEU A 112 0.05 -11.17 5.55
C LEU A 112 1.54 -11.42 5.31
N VAL A 113 2.10 -12.37 6.04
CA VAL A 113 3.52 -12.74 6.02
C VAL A 113 3.66 -14.26 6.03
N GLU A 114 4.65 -14.74 5.30
CA GLU A 114 5.07 -16.13 5.23
C GLU A 114 6.55 -16.26 5.55
N THR A 115 6.97 -17.48 5.90
CA THR A 115 8.38 -17.79 6.15
C THR A 115 8.95 -18.45 4.91
N ALA A 116 10.03 -17.89 4.38
CA ALA A 116 10.79 -18.46 3.27
C ALA A 116 12.17 -18.90 3.76
N ARG A 117 12.70 -19.98 3.19
CA ARG A 117 14.09 -20.38 3.38
C ARG A 117 14.92 -19.81 2.24
N ILE A 118 16.03 -19.17 2.58
CA ILE A 118 17.00 -18.67 1.60
C ILE A 118 18.27 -19.54 1.62
N TYR A 119 18.90 -19.64 0.47
CA TYR A 119 20.22 -20.24 0.30
C TYR A 119 21.27 -19.27 0.81
N ASP A 120 21.64 -19.42 2.08
CA ASP A 120 22.83 -18.82 2.68
C ASP A 120 23.58 -19.89 3.50
N PRO A 121 24.81 -19.63 3.99
CA PRO A 121 25.61 -20.64 4.69
C PRO A 121 24.89 -21.30 5.89
N ASN A 122 23.89 -20.62 6.47
CA ASN A 122 23.13 -21.08 7.63
C ASN A 122 21.74 -21.63 7.25
N GLY A 123 21.38 -21.64 5.96
CA GLY A 123 20.06 -22.02 5.47
C GLY A 123 18.93 -21.23 6.13
N SER A 124 19.12 -19.92 6.30
CA SER A 124 18.29 -19.07 7.17
C SER A 124 16.83 -19.02 6.73
N LEU A 125 15.94 -18.91 7.73
CA LEU A 125 14.55 -18.53 7.53
C LEU A 125 14.41 -17.01 7.56
N VAL A 126 13.62 -16.47 6.63
CA VAL A 126 13.30 -15.04 6.52
C VAL A 126 11.80 -14.84 6.36
N ALA A 127 11.33 -13.65 6.71
CA ALA A 127 9.95 -13.25 6.47
C ALA A 127 9.77 -12.70 5.05
N ASP A 128 8.75 -13.15 4.34
CA ASP A 128 8.28 -12.58 3.09
C ASP A 128 6.83 -12.08 3.25
N SER A 129 6.53 -10.95 2.64
CA SER A 129 5.16 -10.45 2.55
C SER A 129 4.35 -11.26 1.54
N THR A 130 3.11 -11.59 1.84
CA THR A 130 2.20 -12.18 0.86
C THR A 130 1.65 -11.10 -0.08
N ASN A 131 1.04 -11.51 -1.21
CA ASN A 131 0.29 -10.56 -2.05
C ASN A 131 -0.82 -9.87 -1.25
N LEU A 132 -1.53 -10.62 -0.40
CA LEU A 132 -2.55 -10.06 0.50
C LEU A 132 -1.94 -9.04 1.47
N GLY A 133 -0.80 -9.35 2.10
CA GLY A 133 -0.08 -8.42 2.97
C GLY A 133 0.20 -7.09 2.29
N ARG A 134 0.79 -7.13 1.10
CA ARG A 134 1.07 -5.91 0.32
C ARG A 134 -0.20 -5.13 -0.02
N ARG A 135 -1.27 -5.81 -0.46
CA ARG A 135 -2.56 -5.17 -0.78
C ARG A 135 -3.20 -4.52 0.44
N VAL A 136 -3.23 -5.21 1.57
CA VAL A 136 -3.79 -4.68 2.84
C VAL A 136 -3.06 -3.39 3.22
N PHE A 137 -1.73 -3.42 3.30
CA PHE A 137 -0.97 -2.26 3.74
C PHE A 137 -1.08 -1.10 2.74
N LEU A 138 -0.86 -1.37 1.44
CA LEU A 138 -0.95 -0.35 0.39
C LEU A 138 -2.35 0.25 0.31
N GLY A 139 -3.40 -0.57 0.45
CA GLY A 139 -4.78 -0.12 0.38
C GLY A 139 -5.12 0.89 1.48
N PHE A 140 -4.79 0.59 2.73
CA PHE A 140 -4.98 1.54 3.83
C PHE A 140 -4.09 2.78 3.69
N LEU A 141 -2.84 2.62 3.28
CA LEU A 141 -1.92 3.74 3.07
C LEU A 141 -2.44 4.70 2.00
N VAL A 142 -2.90 4.19 0.85
CA VAL A 142 -3.49 4.99 -0.24
C VAL A 142 -4.79 5.65 0.21
N TYR A 143 -5.63 4.96 0.98
CA TYR A 143 -6.85 5.53 1.54
C TYR A 143 -6.53 6.75 2.43
N ILE A 144 -5.56 6.62 3.35
CA ILE A 144 -5.12 7.73 4.22
C ILE A 144 -4.54 8.87 3.38
N ILE A 145 -3.63 8.58 2.45
CA ILE A 145 -3.02 9.60 1.57
C ILE A 145 -4.09 10.36 0.77
N ASN A 146 -5.15 9.70 0.31
CA ASN A 146 -6.23 10.38 -0.41
C ASN A 146 -7.02 11.32 0.50
N GLN A 147 -7.29 10.93 1.74
CA GLN A 147 -7.90 11.85 2.71
C GLN A 147 -7.00 13.06 2.99
N HIS A 148 -5.69 12.85 3.10
CA HIS A 148 -4.73 13.95 3.26
C HIS A 148 -4.75 14.92 2.08
N LYS A 149 -4.84 14.42 0.83
CA LYS A 149 -4.97 15.23 -0.38
C LYS A 149 -6.28 16.03 -0.42
N ASP A 150 -7.34 15.52 0.21
CA ASP A 150 -8.62 16.22 0.39
C ASP A 150 -8.60 17.22 1.57
N GLY A 151 -7.45 17.43 2.21
CA GLY A 151 -7.31 18.33 3.35
C GLY A 151 -7.85 17.77 4.67
N ARG A 152 -8.13 16.46 4.73
CA ARG A 152 -8.74 15.78 5.88
C ARG A 152 -7.76 14.82 6.55
N SER A 153 -7.88 14.66 7.87
CA SER A 153 -7.04 13.81 8.70
C SER A 153 -7.82 13.29 9.90
N TRP A 154 -7.35 12.20 10.51
CA TRP A 154 -7.83 11.72 11.80
C TRP A 154 -6.94 12.20 12.95
N CYS A 155 -5.78 12.81 12.69
CA CYS A 155 -4.79 13.16 13.71
C CYS A 155 -4.40 11.94 14.57
N GLY A 156 -4.30 10.76 13.95
CA GLY A 156 -4.07 9.48 14.63
C GLY A 156 -5.29 8.89 15.35
N ASP A 157 -6.45 9.55 15.31
CA ASP A 157 -7.65 9.12 16.04
C ASP A 157 -8.46 8.07 15.25
N PHE A 158 -7.87 6.90 15.03
CA PHE A 158 -8.56 5.70 14.55
C PHE A 158 -7.91 4.43 15.10
N SER A 159 -8.67 3.36 15.16
CA SER A 159 -8.26 2.07 15.73
C SER A 159 -8.47 0.93 14.73
N ILE A 160 -7.98 -0.27 15.03
CA ILE A 160 -8.21 -1.46 14.19
C ILE A 160 -9.70 -1.76 13.97
N ASP A 161 -10.58 -1.31 14.86
CA ASP A 161 -12.02 -1.53 14.77
C ASP A 161 -12.70 -0.58 13.76
N ASP A 162 -12.02 0.52 13.42
CA ASP A 162 -12.45 1.46 12.37
C ASP A 162 -12.00 1.00 10.97
N LEU A 163 -11.07 0.04 10.88
CA LEU A 163 -10.55 -0.47 9.61
C LEU A 163 -11.46 -1.57 9.07
N LEU A 164 -11.84 -1.45 7.80
CA LEU A 164 -12.74 -2.39 7.12
C LEU A 164 -12.12 -2.92 5.82
N VAL A 165 -12.53 -4.13 5.44
CA VAL A 165 -12.21 -4.78 4.17
C VAL A 165 -13.52 -4.99 3.39
N ARG A 166 -13.59 -4.53 2.15
CA ARG A 166 -14.70 -4.78 1.21
C ARG A 166 -14.24 -5.72 0.10
N ASN A 167 -15.05 -6.71 -0.22
CA ASN A 167 -14.83 -7.69 -1.30
C ASN A 167 -13.41 -8.29 -1.27
N GLU A 168 -12.85 -8.50 -0.07
CA GLU A 168 -11.48 -9.04 0.16
C GLU A 168 -10.32 -8.27 -0.52
N SER A 169 -10.57 -7.05 -1.02
CA SER A 169 -9.66 -6.36 -1.94
C SER A 169 -9.67 -4.84 -1.84
N THR A 170 -10.73 -4.25 -1.27
CA THR A 170 -10.82 -2.82 -1.02
C THR A 170 -10.72 -2.54 0.47
N PHE A 171 -10.01 -1.48 0.85
CA PHE A 171 -9.68 -1.17 2.23
C PHE A 171 -10.14 0.25 2.56
N GLY A 172 -10.63 0.48 3.77
CA GLY A 172 -11.10 1.81 4.16
C GLY A 172 -11.28 1.97 5.66
N ILE A 173 -11.51 3.21 6.10
CA ILE A 173 -11.72 3.56 7.51
C ILE A 173 -13.15 4.07 7.66
N THR A 174 -13.94 3.46 8.54
CA THR A 174 -15.34 3.84 8.80
C THR A 174 -15.44 5.18 9.52
N LYS A 175 -14.49 5.47 10.41
CA LYS A 175 -14.42 6.72 11.16
C LYS A 175 -14.18 7.90 10.22
N VAL A 176 -14.93 8.98 10.42
CA VAL A 176 -14.83 10.20 9.62
C VAL A 176 -13.54 10.95 9.96
N ALA A 177 -12.78 11.34 8.92
CA ALA A 177 -11.65 12.24 9.06
C ALA A 177 -12.15 13.69 9.22
N SER A 178 -12.17 14.19 10.45
CA SER A 178 -12.72 15.51 10.79
C SER A 178 -11.68 16.60 11.01
N SER A 179 -10.39 16.25 11.12
CA SER A 179 -9.30 17.21 11.34
C SER A 179 -8.72 17.73 10.03
N HIS A 180 -8.12 18.92 10.05
CA HIS A 180 -7.37 19.44 8.90
C HIS A 180 -6.01 18.72 8.74
N ALA A 181 -5.64 18.42 7.49
CA ALA A 181 -4.40 17.72 7.12
C ALA A 181 -3.13 18.58 7.29
N SER A 182 -2.82 18.99 8.51
CA SER A 182 -1.53 19.61 8.86
C SER A 182 -0.39 18.57 8.83
N CYS A 183 0.87 19.02 8.72
CA CYS A 183 2.04 18.15 8.77
C CYS A 183 2.03 17.19 9.98
N LYS A 184 1.73 17.74 11.17
CA LYS A 184 1.63 16.95 12.41
C LYS A 184 0.49 15.93 12.35
N ALA A 185 -0.70 16.36 11.93
CA ALA A 185 -1.87 15.48 11.86
C ALA A 185 -1.67 14.33 10.86
N MET A 186 -1.10 14.63 9.68
CA MET A 186 -0.75 13.62 8.68
C MET A 186 0.29 12.62 9.21
N ALA A 187 1.31 13.09 9.95
CA ALA A 187 2.31 12.22 10.54
C ALA A 187 1.72 11.27 11.59
N GLU A 188 0.82 11.76 12.46
CA GLU A 188 0.13 10.90 13.43
C GLU A 188 -0.76 9.84 12.74
N ASP A 189 -1.41 10.17 11.62
CA ASP A 189 -2.18 9.16 10.86
C ASP A 189 -1.29 8.04 10.30
N LEU A 190 -0.13 8.38 9.72
CA LEU A 190 0.82 7.40 9.16
C LEU A 190 1.45 6.53 10.25
N LYS A 191 1.78 7.15 11.39
CA LYS A 191 2.26 6.44 12.58
C LYS A 191 1.20 5.50 13.13
N GLN A 192 -0.04 5.96 13.30
CA GLN A 192 -1.15 5.15 13.80
C GLN A 192 -1.43 3.93 12.91
N LEU A 193 -1.43 4.11 11.58
CA LEU A 193 -1.55 2.99 10.64
C LEU A 193 -0.47 1.93 10.89
N THR A 194 0.77 2.38 11.11
CA THR A 194 1.92 1.51 11.33
C THR A 194 1.78 0.74 12.65
N GLU A 195 1.39 1.42 13.73
CA GLU A 195 1.16 0.80 15.04
C GLU A 195 0.06 -0.28 15.00
N ILE A 196 -1.00 -0.04 14.20
CA ILE A 196 -2.07 -1.02 14.01
C ILE A 196 -1.59 -2.23 13.22
N LEU A 197 -0.89 -2.02 12.09
CA LEU A 197 -0.59 -3.10 11.14
C LEU A 197 0.70 -3.86 11.44
N GLU A 198 1.73 -3.23 11.99
CA GLU A 198 3.07 -3.82 12.18
C GLU A 198 3.02 -5.15 12.94
N LYS A 199 2.16 -5.26 13.97
CA LYS A 199 1.99 -6.48 14.76
C LYS A 199 1.54 -7.69 13.94
N HIS A 200 0.90 -7.47 12.78
CA HIS A 200 0.44 -8.50 11.87
C HIS A 200 1.46 -8.84 10.77
N PHE A 201 2.56 -8.07 10.66
CA PHE A 201 3.64 -8.28 9.70
C PHE A 201 4.83 -9.00 10.32
N ARG A 202 4.55 -10.06 11.07
CA ARG A 202 5.57 -10.86 11.76
C ARG A 202 5.34 -12.35 11.50
N THR A 203 6.40 -13.10 11.27
CA THR A 203 6.35 -14.57 11.28
C THR A 203 6.12 -15.07 12.71
N ALA A 204 5.86 -16.37 12.86
CA ALA A 204 5.78 -17.02 14.17
C ALA A 204 7.08 -16.83 15.01
N GLN A 205 8.22 -16.68 14.33
CA GLN A 205 9.53 -16.39 14.96
C GLN A 205 9.77 -14.90 15.22
N GLY A 206 8.76 -14.03 14.98
CA GLY A 206 8.84 -12.60 15.22
C GLY A 206 9.56 -11.80 14.13
N GLN A 207 9.94 -12.43 13.01
CA GLN A 207 10.67 -11.77 11.92
C GLN A 207 9.75 -10.90 11.08
N VAL A 208 10.22 -9.70 10.72
CA VAL A 208 9.53 -8.74 9.84
C VAL A 208 10.14 -8.82 8.43
N PRO A 209 9.35 -8.74 7.34
CA PRO A 209 9.90 -8.71 5.99
C PRO A 209 10.91 -7.57 5.80
N GLY A 210 12.02 -7.84 5.12
CA GLY A 210 13.20 -6.97 5.13
C GLY A 210 12.94 -5.51 4.72
N TYR A 211 12.14 -5.28 3.68
CA TYR A 211 11.77 -3.93 3.25
C TYR A 211 10.70 -3.26 4.13
N PHE A 212 9.86 -4.04 4.83
CA PHE A 212 8.85 -3.49 5.74
C PHE A 212 9.47 -2.81 6.95
N ILE A 213 10.67 -3.23 7.37
CA ILE A 213 11.42 -2.60 8.47
C ILE A 213 11.64 -1.11 8.19
N LYS A 214 12.13 -0.75 6.99
CA LYS A 214 12.35 0.66 6.62
C LYS A 214 11.03 1.40 6.37
N LEU A 215 10.03 0.75 5.77
CA LEU A 215 8.69 1.34 5.61
C LEU A 215 8.10 1.77 6.96
N PHE A 216 8.16 0.91 7.98
CA PHE A 216 7.66 1.24 9.31
C PHE A 216 8.43 2.39 9.95
N SER A 217 9.76 2.44 9.76
CA SER A 217 10.57 3.58 10.21
C SER A 217 10.13 4.88 9.52
N ASP A 218 10.06 4.89 8.19
CA ASP A 218 9.70 6.08 7.42
C ASP A 218 8.31 6.61 7.75
N LEU A 219 7.35 5.74 8.07
CA LEU A 219 5.99 6.13 8.47
C LEU A 219 5.95 6.69 9.90
N LYS A 220 6.71 6.11 10.83
CA LYS A 220 6.80 6.59 12.22
C LYS A 220 7.56 7.92 12.33
N GLU A 221 8.52 8.15 11.45
CA GLU A 221 9.42 9.31 11.44
C GLU A 221 9.06 10.34 10.36
N SER A 222 7.85 10.24 9.80
CA SER A 222 7.42 11.03 8.63
C SER A 222 7.31 12.54 8.86
N ALA A 223 7.28 13.00 10.12
CA ALA A 223 7.07 14.41 10.46
C ALA A 223 8.11 15.35 9.81
N GLN A 224 9.36 14.91 9.66
CA GLN A 224 10.41 15.70 9.02
C GLN A 224 10.31 15.70 7.49
N GLU A 225 9.64 14.70 6.93
CA GLU A 225 9.54 14.46 5.49
C GLU A 225 8.29 15.10 4.88
N LEU A 226 7.27 15.34 5.71
CA LEU A 226 6.07 16.05 5.33
C LEU A 226 6.32 17.57 5.29
N GLY A 227 5.71 18.24 4.32
CA GLY A 227 5.61 19.69 4.25
C GLY A 227 4.22 20.17 4.66
N GLN A 228 3.88 21.38 4.26
CA GLN A 228 2.50 21.89 4.39
C GLN A 228 1.53 21.07 3.52
N TYR A 229 0.24 21.16 3.83
CA TYR A 229 -0.84 20.60 3.01
C TYR A 229 -0.66 21.00 1.54
N ASN A 230 -0.79 20.03 0.63
CA ASN A 230 -0.60 20.19 -0.82
C ASN A 230 0.75 20.79 -1.27
N SER A 231 1.77 20.83 -0.40
CA SER A 231 3.12 21.22 -0.82
C SER A 231 3.76 20.15 -1.71
N GLU A 232 4.69 20.56 -2.58
CA GLU A 232 5.45 19.62 -3.42
C GLU A 232 6.21 18.60 -2.57
N LYS A 233 6.75 19.02 -1.42
CA LYS A 233 7.44 18.13 -0.47
C LYS A 233 6.52 17.01 0.01
N THR A 234 5.31 17.34 0.46
CA THR A 234 4.29 16.35 0.87
C THR A 234 3.90 15.44 -0.29
N SER A 235 3.70 15.99 -1.49
CA SER A 235 3.36 15.21 -2.68
C SER A 235 4.46 14.20 -3.06
N LYS A 236 5.73 14.64 -3.07
CA LYS A 236 6.90 13.77 -3.32
C LYS A 236 7.00 12.66 -2.27
N PHE A 237 6.76 12.98 -1.00
CA PHE A 237 6.80 11.99 0.08
C PHE A 237 5.63 10.97 0.00
N HIS A 238 4.41 11.43 -0.30
CA HIS A 238 3.28 10.52 -0.53
C HIS A 238 3.53 9.58 -1.73
N LYS A 239 4.10 10.11 -2.82
CA LYS A 239 4.49 9.31 -4.00
C LYS A 239 5.56 8.27 -3.65
N TYR A 240 6.53 8.63 -2.82
CA TYR A 240 7.53 7.70 -2.29
C TYR A 240 6.87 6.57 -1.48
N LEU A 241 6.02 6.92 -0.51
CA LEU A 241 5.34 5.94 0.36
C LEU A 241 4.45 4.98 -0.43
N SER A 242 3.62 5.47 -1.35
CA SER A 242 2.72 4.64 -2.16
C SER A 242 3.46 3.65 -3.07
N SER A 243 4.72 3.95 -3.37
CA SER A 243 5.58 3.15 -4.25
C SER A 243 6.74 2.51 -3.50
N HIS A 244 6.66 2.41 -2.17
CA HIS A 244 7.72 1.82 -1.38
C HIS A 244 7.98 0.35 -1.78
N LEU A 245 9.26 -0.06 -1.81
CA LEU A 245 9.67 -1.40 -2.26
C LEU A 245 8.97 -2.56 -1.51
N ALA A 246 8.68 -2.35 -0.23
CA ALA A 246 7.94 -3.27 0.62
C ALA A 246 6.53 -3.61 0.08
N LEU A 247 5.91 -2.67 -0.65
CA LEU A 247 4.54 -2.76 -1.15
C LEU A 247 4.46 -3.34 -2.57
N ARG A 248 5.56 -3.93 -3.07
CA ARG A 248 5.64 -4.49 -4.43
C ARG A 248 6.10 -5.94 -4.40
N SER A 249 5.79 -6.69 -5.46
CA SER A 249 6.27 -8.09 -5.57
C SER A 249 7.78 -8.14 -5.81
N ALA A 250 8.42 -9.27 -5.52
CA ALA A 250 9.83 -9.47 -5.84
C ALA A 250 10.12 -9.30 -7.35
N MET A 251 9.19 -9.73 -8.21
CA MET A 251 9.30 -9.56 -9.65
C MET A 251 9.19 -8.08 -10.07
N SER A 252 8.28 -7.32 -9.47
CA SER A 252 8.17 -5.88 -9.70
C SER A 252 9.46 -5.15 -9.29
N ARG A 253 10.03 -5.49 -8.12
CA ARG A 253 11.31 -4.91 -7.66
C ARG A 253 12.45 -5.25 -8.61
N ARG A 254 12.54 -6.50 -9.06
CA ARG A 254 13.51 -6.93 -10.06
C ARG A 254 13.40 -6.10 -11.34
N HIS A 255 12.20 -5.99 -11.92
CA HIS A 255 12.00 -5.22 -13.14
C HIS A 255 12.38 -3.76 -12.95
N LEU A 256 12.01 -3.16 -11.80
CA LEU A 256 12.44 -1.81 -11.47
C LEU A 256 13.96 -1.65 -11.57
N PHE A 257 14.77 -2.48 -10.90
CA PHE A 257 16.22 -2.31 -10.94
C PHE A 257 16.83 -2.53 -12.34
N MET A 258 16.27 -3.46 -13.10
CA MET A 258 16.68 -3.68 -14.50
C MET A 258 16.39 -2.46 -15.36
N ASP A 259 15.20 -1.88 -15.23
CA ASP A 259 14.76 -0.75 -16.03
C ASP A 259 15.42 0.56 -15.57
N LEU A 260 15.67 0.73 -14.27
CA LEU A 260 16.46 1.84 -13.74
C LEU A 260 17.88 1.82 -14.33
N PHE A 261 18.51 0.65 -14.39
CA PHE A 261 19.85 0.54 -14.98
C PHE A 261 19.85 0.80 -16.49
N ARG A 262 18.85 0.30 -17.22
CA ARG A 262 18.68 0.61 -18.66
C ARG A 262 18.48 2.11 -18.89
N ALA A 263 17.61 2.74 -18.11
CA ALA A 263 17.38 4.18 -18.18
C ALA A 263 18.69 4.95 -17.92
N TYR A 264 19.48 4.55 -16.91
CA TYR A 264 20.82 5.09 -16.67
C TYR A 264 21.75 4.96 -17.88
N GLN A 265 21.75 3.81 -18.56
CA GLN A 265 22.58 3.59 -19.75
C GLN A 265 22.17 4.47 -20.94
N LEU A 266 20.87 4.79 -21.05
CA LEU A 266 20.32 5.61 -22.12
C LEU A 266 20.44 7.12 -21.87
N LEU A 267 20.88 7.56 -20.68
CA LEU A 267 21.03 8.98 -20.37
C LEU A 267 22.05 9.64 -21.30
N GLY A 268 21.65 10.77 -21.88
CA GLY A 268 22.57 11.68 -22.56
C GLY A 268 23.65 12.22 -21.60
N LYS A 269 24.76 12.72 -22.14
CA LYS A 269 25.95 13.12 -21.39
C LYS A 269 25.65 14.04 -20.19
N THR A 270 24.82 15.06 -20.38
CA THR A 270 24.45 16.03 -19.32
C THR A 270 23.66 15.35 -18.19
N ALA A 271 22.54 14.70 -18.51
CA ALA A 271 21.69 14.04 -17.52
C ALA A 271 22.42 12.92 -16.77
N LYS A 272 23.32 12.19 -17.47
CA LYS A 272 24.19 11.19 -16.84
C LYS A 272 25.14 11.82 -15.83
N LYS A 273 25.75 12.96 -16.17
CA LYS A 273 26.63 13.71 -15.25
C LYS A 273 25.85 14.20 -14.02
N ASP A 274 24.63 14.68 -14.21
CA ASP A 274 23.78 15.15 -13.12
C ASP A 274 23.39 13.99 -12.18
N LEU A 275 23.02 12.82 -12.73
CA LEU A 275 22.73 11.63 -11.93
C LEU A 275 23.98 11.12 -11.18
N ILE A 276 25.15 11.10 -11.83
CA ILE A 276 26.42 10.73 -11.18
C ILE A 276 26.73 11.71 -10.05
N SER A 277 26.55 13.01 -10.27
CA SER A 277 26.75 14.04 -9.25
C SER A 277 25.80 13.84 -8.07
N LEU A 278 24.53 13.54 -8.34
CA LEU A 278 23.52 13.29 -7.31
C LEU A 278 23.82 12.03 -6.49
N LEU A 279 23.91 10.87 -7.15
CA LEU A 279 23.98 9.57 -6.47
C LEU A 279 25.40 9.19 -6.05
N GLY A 280 26.41 9.61 -6.80
CA GLY A 280 27.82 9.33 -6.51
C GLY A 280 28.36 10.11 -5.32
N THR A 281 27.65 11.15 -4.86
CA THR A 281 27.98 11.90 -3.64
C THR A 281 27.11 11.54 -2.45
N MET A 282 26.03 10.78 -2.67
CA MET A 282 25.14 10.31 -1.62
C MET A 282 25.57 8.93 -1.12
N PHE A 283 25.59 8.80 0.20
CA PHE A 283 25.89 7.54 0.87
C PHE A 283 24.64 7.09 1.66
N PRO A 284 24.22 5.83 1.52
CA PRO A 284 23.12 5.30 2.33
C PRO A 284 23.50 5.28 3.81
N GLU A 285 22.49 5.28 4.68
CA GLU A 285 22.71 5.22 6.14
C GLU A 285 23.41 3.90 6.54
N ASP A 286 23.02 2.81 5.89
CA ASP A 286 23.64 1.51 6.09
C ASP A 286 24.88 1.34 5.20
N LYS A 287 26.02 0.97 5.81
CA LYS A 287 27.30 0.73 5.13
C LYS A 287 27.25 -0.56 4.29
N TRP A 288 26.51 -0.53 3.20
CA TRP A 288 26.11 -1.69 2.40
C TRP A 288 27.29 -2.54 1.92
N LEU A 289 28.43 -1.93 1.58
CA LEU A 289 29.65 -2.64 1.21
C LEU A 289 30.13 -3.63 2.29
N HIS A 290 29.91 -3.33 3.58
CA HIS A 290 30.28 -4.25 4.66
C HIS A 290 29.34 -5.47 4.71
N LYS A 291 28.11 -5.33 4.22
CA LYS A 291 27.11 -6.41 4.17
C LYS A 291 27.34 -7.34 2.98
N VAL A 292 27.97 -6.87 1.90
CA VAL A 292 28.37 -7.70 0.74
C VAL A 292 29.17 -8.93 1.19
N ARG A 293 30.05 -8.78 2.19
CA ARG A 293 30.87 -9.88 2.73
C ARG A 293 30.09 -10.95 3.50
N LYS A 294 28.78 -10.75 3.73
CA LYS A 294 27.94 -11.68 4.51
C LYS A 294 27.29 -12.77 3.65
N HIS A 295 27.44 -12.71 2.32
CA HIS A 295 26.81 -13.67 1.42
C HIS A 295 27.69 -13.97 0.19
N GLN A 296 27.87 -15.26 -0.13
CA GLN A 296 28.76 -15.71 -1.22
C GLN A 296 28.40 -15.09 -2.58
N MET A 297 27.10 -15.01 -2.90
CA MET A 297 26.62 -14.37 -4.13
C MET A 297 27.11 -12.93 -4.27
N PHE A 298 27.04 -12.15 -3.19
CA PHE A 298 27.44 -10.75 -3.20
C PHE A 298 28.96 -10.60 -3.33
N ILE A 299 29.73 -11.48 -2.67
CA ILE A 299 31.19 -11.52 -2.78
C ILE A 299 31.59 -11.74 -4.24
N LYS A 300 31.07 -12.79 -4.89
CA LYS A 300 31.40 -13.10 -6.30
C LYS A 300 31.02 -11.97 -7.27
N VAL A 301 29.84 -11.36 -7.07
CA VAL A 301 29.42 -10.20 -7.88
C VAL A 301 30.33 -8.98 -7.64
N SER A 302 30.76 -8.77 -6.40
CA SER A 302 31.68 -7.69 -6.04
C SER A 302 33.07 -7.87 -6.67
N GLU A 303 33.60 -9.10 -6.68
CA GLU A 303 34.90 -9.46 -7.27
C GLU A 303 34.92 -9.26 -8.79
N TYR A 304 33.79 -9.47 -9.47
CA TYR A 304 33.71 -9.22 -10.91
C TYR A 304 33.93 -7.74 -11.28
N GLY A 305 33.55 -6.83 -10.38
CA GLY A 305 33.74 -5.38 -10.50
C GLY A 305 32.82 -4.69 -11.52
N ILE A 306 33.04 -3.39 -11.71
CA ILE A 306 32.38 -2.56 -12.73
C ILE A 306 33.32 -2.42 -13.93
N VAL A 307 32.82 -2.77 -15.11
CA VAL A 307 33.53 -2.59 -16.38
C VAL A 307 33.34 -1.14 -16.85
N GLU A 308 34.42 -0.37 -16.92
CA GLU A 308 34.38 0.97 -17.52
C GLU A 308 34.70 0.89 -19.03
N GLY A 309 33.80 1.42 -19.87
CA GLY A 309 34.01 1.55 -21.32
C GLY A 309 32.72 1.96 -22.05
N ASP A 310 32.83 2.92 -22.97
CA ASP A 310 31.74 3.27 -23.89
C ASP A 310 31.42 2.07 -24.79
N ALA A 311 30.15 1.68 -24.83
CA ALA A 311 29.67 0.62 -25.72
C ALA A 311 29.98 0.92 -27.21
N ASP A 312 30.19 2.19 -27.56
CA ASP A 312 30.45 2.65 -28.93
C ASP A 312 31.92 2.48 -29.39
N LYS A 313 32.84 2.08 -28.50
CA LYS A 313 34.24 1.79 -28.87
C LYS A 313 34.58 0.29 -28.83
N ALA A 314 33.57 -0.56 -28.92
CA ALA A 314 33.71 -2.02 -28.84
C ALA A 314 34.13 -2.70 -30.17
N SER A 315 34.80 -1.98 -31.06
CA SER A 315 35.43 -2.55 -32.26
C SER A 315 36.92 -2.30 -32.20
N ASN A 316 37.66 -3.38 -31.91
CA ASN A 316 39.11 -3.52 -32.06
C ASN A 316 39.99 -2.98 -30.92
N SER A 317 40.09 -3.76 -29.84
CA SER A 317 41.38 -4.06 -29.18
C SER A 317 41.16 -5.01 -28.01
N GLN A 318 42.09 -5.96 -27.82
CA GLN A 318 42.23 -6.79 -26.63
C GLN A 318 42.71 -5.97 -25.41
N ASP A 319 42.26 -4.72 -25.26
CA ASP A 319 42.55 -3.93 -24.08
C ASP A 319 41.72 -4.49 -22.92
N GLN A 320 42.42 -5.00 -21.90
CA GLN A 320 41.82 -5.43 -20.65
C GLN A 320 40.94 -4.31 -20.12
N LYS A 321 39.62 -4.47 -20.27
CA LYS A 321 38.61 -3.60 -19.67
C LYS A 321 39.00 -3.33 -18.22
N LYS A 322 39.38 -2.08 -17.92
CA LYS A 322 39.82 -1.70 -16.59
C LYS A 322 38.63 -1.89 -15.65
N LYS A 323 38.73 -2.89 -14.78
CA LYS A 323 37.71 -3.18 -13.78
C LYS A 323 37.94 -2.29 -12.57
N ARG A 324 36.92 -1.53 -12.19
CA ARG A 324 36.94 -0.81 -10.91
C ARG A 324 36.13 -1.54 -9.84
N SER A 325 36.54 -1.38 -8.60
CA SER A 325 35.78 -1.85 -7.44
C SER A 325 34.56 -0.95 -7.19
N TYR A 326 33.55 -1.51 -6.51
CA TYR A 326 32.40 -0.74 -6.04
C TYR A 326 32.82 0.20 -4.88
N SER A 327 32.33 1.42 -4.93
CA SER A 327 32.33 2.40 -3.85
C SER A 327 31.12 2.18 -2.93
N GLY A 328 31.04 2.97 -1.85
CA GLY A 328 29.90 2.93 -0.93
C GLY A 328 28.71 3.80 -1.33
N ASP A 329 28.77 4.48 -2.47
CA ASP A 329 27.75 5.44 -2.89
C ASP A 329 26.49 4.77 -3.47
N LEU A 330 25.44 5.57 -3.69
CA LEU A 330 24.15 5.08 -4.21
C LEU A 330 24.21 4.69 -5.70
N LEU A 331 25.12 5.27 -6.49
CA LEU A 331 25.25 4.93 -7.91
C LEU A 331 25.82 3.52 -8.05
N ASP A 332 26.88 3.21 -7.32
CA ASP A 332 27.48 1.89 -7.32
C ASP A 332 26.56 0.84 -6.70
N LEU A 333 25.73 1.22 -5.74
CA LEU A 333 24.65 0.37 -5.25
C LEU A 333 23.64 0.04 -6.35
N LEU A 334 23.19 1.01 -7.17
CA LEU A 334 22.29 0.74 -8.30
C LEU A 334 22.89 -0.28 -9.27
N VAL A 335 24.16 -0.08 -9.65
CA VAL A 335 24.89 -0.98 -10.56
C VAL A 335 25.04 -2.37 -9.93
N PHE A 336 25.41 -2.42 -8.65
CA PHE A 336 25.59 -3.67 -7.90
C PHE A 336 24.30 -4.48 -7.82
N ILE A 337 23.17 -3.86 -7.47
CA ILE A 337 21.88 -4.54 -7.38
C ILE A 337 21.45 -5.09 -8.73
N ARG A 338 21.66 -4.36 -9.83
CA ARG A 338 21.42 -4.90 -11.18
C ARG A 338 22.31 -6.12 -11.44
N HIS A 339 23.60 -6.06 -11.15
CA HIS A 339 24.51 -7.19 -11.37
C HIS A 339 24.15 -8.42 -10.53
N VAL A 340 23.75 -8.24 -9.27
CA VAL A 340 23.22 -9.33 -8.43
C VAL A 340 21.95 -9.91 -9.04
N THR A 341 21.05 -9.06 -9.51
CA THR A 341 19.75 -9.48 -10.05
C THR A 341 19.90 -10.26 -11.36
N GLU A 342 20.89 -9.91 -12.18
CA GLU A 342 21.11 -10.52 -13.49
C GLU A 342 22.05 -11.73 -13.44
N HIS A 343 23.15 -11.61 -12.70
CA HIS A 343 24.25 -12.59 -12.69
C HIS A 343 24.40 -13.34 -11.37
N GLY A 344 23.69 -12.93 -10.32
CA GLY A 344 23.81 -13.54 -8.99
C GLY A 344 23.58 -15.05 -9.02
N ALA A 345 22.59 -15.50 -9.80
CA ALA A 345 22.27 -16.92 -9.95
C ALA A 345 23.36 -17.71 -10.66
N ASP A 346 24.15 -17.10 -11.56
CA ASP A 346 25.26 -17.79 -12.22
C ASP A 346 26.39 -18.11 -11.26
N TYR A 347 26.59 -17.26 -10.25
CA TYR A 347 27.60 -17.43 -9.23
C TYR A 347 27.23 -18.43 -8.12
N MET A 348 25.99 -18.94 -8.15
CA MET A 348 25.45 -19.91 -7.19
C MET A 348 25.27 -21.31 -7.78
N LYS A 349 25.93 -21.59 -8.91
CA LYS A 349 26.11 -22.95 -9.43
C LYS A 349 27.25 -23.62 -8.67
N ASP A 350 27.09 -24.90 -8.33
CA ASP A 350 28.18 -25.71 -7.78
C ASP A 350 29.11 -26.24 -8.88
N ASP A 351 30.10 -27.05 -8.50
CA ASP A 351 31.08 -27.63 -9.42
C ASP A 351 30.44 -28.57 -10.46
N ASN A 352 29.22 -29.07 -10.18
CA ASN A 352 28.42 -29.87 -11.11
C ASN A 352 27.48 -29.01 -11.97
N MET A 353 27.62 -27.68 -11.94
CA MET A 353 26.75 -26.71 -12.59
C MET A 353 25.29 -26.74 -12.11
N GLU A 354 25.00 -27.35 -10.97
CA GLU A 354 23.65 -27.37 -10.39
C GLU A 354 23.33 -26.03 -9.73
N GLN A 355 22.17 -25.48 -10.08
CA GLN A 355 21.68 -24.23 -9.52
C GLN A 355 21.24 -24.41 -8.05
N LYS A 356 21.85 -23.65 -7.13
CA LYS A 356 21.47 -23.68 -5.71
C LYS A 356 20.34 -22.71 -5.33
N LEU A 357 20.15 -21.63 -6.10
CA LEU A 357 18.99 -20.77 -5.95
C LEU A 357 17.74 -21.41 -6.57
N LYS A 358 16.70 -21.61 -5.77
CA LYS A 358 15.45 -22.24 -6.19
C LYS A 358 14.58 -21.33 -7.05
N SER A 359 14.73 -20.01 -6.91
CA SER A 359 13.92 -19.05 -7.66
C SER A 359 14.55 -17.66 -7.71
N LEU A 360 14.02 -16.83 -8.59
CA LEU A 360 14.36 -15.41 -8.69
C LEU A 360 13.86 -14.60 -7.47
N VAL A 361 12.81 -15.07 -6.81
CA VAL A 361 12.29 -14.49 -5.57
C VAL A 361 13.32 -14.64 -4.45
N GLU A 362 14.04 -15.75 -4.42
CA GLU A 362 15.08 -16.00 -3.42
C GLU A 362 16.23 -14.99 -3.50
N THR A 363 16.65 -14.59 -4.70
CA THR A 363 17.64 -13.52 -4.89
C THR A 363 17.18 -12.20 -4.25
N ASP A 364 15.93 -11.82 -4.48
CA ASP A 364 15.35 -10.60 -3.90
C ASP A 364 15.20 -10.70 -2.38
N LEU A 365 14.86 -11.86 -1.83
CA LEU A 365 14.82 -12.09 -0.38
C LEU A 365 16.21 -11.98 0.26
N ILE A 366 17.25 -12.45 -0.42
CA ILE A 366 18.64 -12.27 0.03
C ILE A 366 19.01 -10.79 0.02
N ILE A 367 18.67 -10.03 -1.03
CA ILE A 367 18.86 -8.57 -1.07
C ILE A 367 18.09 -7.90 0.08
N ALA A 368 16.83 -8.24 0.28
CA ALA A 368 15.98 -7.68 1.34
C ALA A 368 16.52 -7.98 2.75
N LYS A 369 17.15 -9.13 2.96
CA LYS A 369 17.74 -9.49 4.26
C LYS A 369 18.97 -8.64 4.59
N TYR A 370 19.84 -8.40 3.60
CA TYR A 370 21.17 -7.85 3.85
C TYR A 370 21.34 -6.38 3.47
N LEU A 371 20.55 -5.89 2.50
CA LEU A 371 20.75 -4.59 1.85
C LEU A 371 19.48 -3.72 1.83
N SER A 372 18.38 -4.13 2.49
CA SER A 372 17.09 -3.42 2.36
C SER A 372 17.15 -1.93 2.67
N ALA A 373 17.85 -1.53 3.73
CA ALA A 373 17.97 -0.12 4.11
C ALA A 373 18.62 0.72 3.01
N ALA A 374 19.81 0.33 2.55
CA ALA A 374 20.54 1.04 1.51
C ALA A 374 19.77 1.07 0.18
N VAL A 375 19.10 -0.04 -0.16
CA VAL A 375 18.30 -0.14 -1.38
C VAL A 375 17.06 0.77 -1.32
N VAL A 376 16.44 0.91 -0.15
CA VAL A 376 15.34 1.87 0.04
C VAL A 376 15.84 3.31 -0.02
N ASP A 377 17.00 3.63 0.55
CA ASP A 377 17.61 4.95 0.47
C ASP A 377 17.89 5.36 -0.98
N LEU A 378 18.37 4.43 -1.82
CA LEU A 378 18.52 4.64 -3.26
C LEU A 378 17.19 5.04 -3.92
N ILE A 379 16.12 4.29 -3.68
CA ILE A 379 14.80 4.60 -4.24
C ILE A 379 14.27 5.94 -3.72
N LYS A 380 14.45 6.23 -2.43
CA LYS A 380 14.03 7.49 -1.82
C LYS A 380 14.76 8.68 -2.45
N ALA A 381 16.07 8.57 -2.65
CA ALA A 381 16.90 9.61 -3.29
C ALA A 381 16.47 9.85 -4.75
N LEU A 382 16.23 8.76 -5.49
CA LEU A 382 15.70 8.81 -6.84
C LEU A 382 14.35 9.54 -6.84
N VAL A 383 13.34 9.06 -6.11
CA VAL A 383 11.95 9.60 -6.15
C VAL A 383 11.86 11.08 -5.79
N LYS A 384 12.69 11.53 -4.85
CA LYS A 384 12.71 12.94 -4.43
C LYS A 384 13.44 13.85 -5.40
N SER A 385 14.26 13.30 -6.30
CA SER A 385 14.97 14.07 -7.32
C SER A 385 14.05 14.43 -8.49
N ASP A 386 14.09 15.70 -8.91
CA ASP A 386 13.38 16.16 -10.10
C ASP A 386 13.97 15.58 -11.41
N LEU A 387 15.19 15.03 -11.37
CA LEU A 387 15.85 14.39 -12.51
C LEU A 387 15.11 13.14 -13.02
N LEU A 388 14.15 12.61 -12.25
CA LEU A 388 13.32 11.48 -12.67
C LEU A 388 12.07 11.85 -13.47
N LYS A 389 11.68 13.13 -13.51
CA LYS A 389 10.37 13.54 -14.05
C LYS A 389 10.18 13.15 -15.53
N ASP A 390 11.27 12.97 -16.28
CA ASP A 390 11.22 12.67 -17.71
C ASP A 390 11.52 11.19 -18.02
N MET A 391 12.78 10.74 -17.89
CA MET A 391 13.19 9.42 -18.42
C MET A 391 12.97 8.22 -17.49
N PHE A 392 12.92 8.45 -16.18
CA PHE A 392 12.60 7.39 -15.21
C PHE A 392 11.10 7.31 -14.93
N SER A 393 10.31 8.21 -15.52
CA SER A 393 8.87 8.25 -15.35
C SER A 393 8.22 6.94 -15.78
N ASP A 394 8.63 6.34 -16.91
CA ASP A 394 8.06 5.09 -17.42
C ASP A 394 8.37 3.88 -16.53
N PRO A 395 9.64 3.55 -16.19
CA PRO A 395 9.95 2.50 -15.22
C PRO A 395 9.24 2.71 -13.87
N TRP A 396 9.20 3.96 -13.40
CA TRP A 396 8.57 4.30 -12.13
C TRP A 396 7.04 4.16 -12.18
N ASN A 397 6.40 4.58 -13.26
CA ASN A 397 4.97 4.46 -13.47
C ASN A 397 4.56 2.99 -13.61
N ALA A 398 5.32 2.19 -14.38
CA ALA A 398 5.11 0.74 -14.47
C ALA A 398 5.25 0.06 -13.10
N PHE A 399 6.30 0.40 -12.33
CA PHE A 399 6.53 -0.16 -11.01
C PHE A 399 5.45 0.27 -10.00
N SER A 400 5.12 1.56 -9.96
CA SER A 400 4.11 2.12 -9.05
C SER A 400 2.70 1.58 -9.34
N ASN A 401 2.40 1.23 -10.58
CA ASN A 401 1.12 0.63 -10.95
C ASN A 401 1.12 -0.91 -10.89
N SER A 402 2.29 -1.55 -10.70
CA SER A 402 2.36 -3.00 -10.53
C SER A 402 1.91 -3.40 -9.12
N SER A 403 0.93 -4.31 -9.03
CA SER A 403 0.36 -4.81 -7.77
C SER A 403 0.84 -6.21 -7.40
#